data_AF-R6UBT3-F1
#
_entry.id   AF-R6UBT3-F1
#
_cell.length_a   1.000
_cell.length_b   1.000
_cell.length_c   1.000
_cell.angle_alpha   90.00
_cell.angle_beta   90.00
_cell.angle_gamma   90.00
#
_symmetry.space_group_name_H-M   'P 1'
#
loop_
_entity.id
_entity.type
_entity.pdbx_description
1 polymer ?
#
loop_
_entity_poly.entity_id
_entity_poly.type
_entity_poly.pdbx_seq_one_letter_code
_entity_poly.pdbx_strand_id
1 'polypeptide(L)'
;MRPLLASLATTKVSNTVTRIVSEAVYEAIEDGEIRYDGLVTFEKDETGQITAVRSNMAAFNHLQADILDTILTRIDQVSARELSIPVGTLTGFSLLAGRGPRISVRMESVGSSEANFHNEFVSAGINQTKHQIILTVDVSVSILLPGFTTATKVSNSFIVAETVIVGAVPDTYTYFATEPDTYLEDTKDYILNGS
;
A
#
# COMPACT_ATOMS: atom_id res chain seq x y z
N MET A 1 15.62 -15.12 29.16
CA MET A 1 15.96 -13.67 29.10
C MET A 1 16.24 -13.17 27.69
N ARG A 2 17.21 -13.72 26.94
CA ARG A 2 17.50 -13.32 25.55
C ARG A 2 16.26 -13.19 24.63
N PRO A 3 15.34 -14.18 24.55
CA PRO A 3 14.16 -14.06 23.67
C PRO A 3 13.18 -12.95 24.11
N LEU A 4 13.06 -12.71 25.41
CA LEU A 4 12.20 -11.64 25.95
C LEU A 4 12.79 -10.25 25.67
N LEU A 5 14.11 -10.08 25.84
CA LEU A 5 14.81 -8.85 25.48
C LEU A 5 14.73 -8.59 23.96
N ALA A 6 14.95 -9.63 23.15
CA ALA A 6 14.82 -9.54 21.70
C ALA A 6 13.39 -9.10 21.30
N SER A 7 12.36 -9.76 21.84
CA SER A 7 10.96 -9.41 21.55
C SER A 7 10.62 -7.98 21.96
N LEU A 8 11.01 -7.55 23.17
CA LEU A 8 10.75 -6.18 23.63
C LEU A 8 11.48 -5.13 22.80
N ALA A 9 12.74 -5.38 22.45
CA ALA A 9 13.52 -4.50 21.60
C ALA A 9 12.90 -4.40 20.20
N THR A 10 12.58 -5.54 19.59
CA THR A 10 11.91 -5.62 18.29
C THR A 10 10.58 -4.88 18.29
N THR A 11 9.71 -5.10 19.29
CA THR A 11 8.42 -4.38 19.37
C THR A 11 8.63 -2.88 19.55
N LYS A 12 9.54 -2.45 20.42
CA LYS A 12 9.81 -1.02 20.65
C LYS A 12 10.34 -0.33 19.40
N VAL A 13 11.26 -0.98 18.68
CA VAL A 13 11.81 -0.47 17.41
C VAL A 13 10.74 -0.46 16.33
N SER A 14 10.01 -1.56 16.13
CA SER A 14 8.94 -1.63 15.12
C SER A 14 7.90 -0.53 15.31
N ASN A 15 7.39 -0.32 16.54
CA ASN A 15 6.42 0.75 16.81
C ASN A 15 6.97 2.15 16.50
N THR A 16 8.26 2.35 16.76
CA THR A 16 8.92 3.63 16.50
C THR A 16 9.09 3.86 15.01
N VAL A 17 9.53 2.83 14.28
CA VAL A 17 9.70 2.86 12.83
C VAL A 17 8.36 3.10 12.15
N THR A 18 7.30 2.38 12.53
CA THR A 18 5.94 2.61 12.00
C THR A 18 5.49 4.05 12.18
N ARG A 19 5.78 4.66 13.34
CA ARG A 19 5.46 6.06 13.59
C ARG A 19 6.29 6.99 12.70
N ILE A 20 7.60 6.77 12.58
CA ILE A 20 8.49 7.55 11.71
C ILE A 20 8.01 7.50 10.26
N VAL A 21 7.70 6.30 9.75
CA VAL A 21 7.21 6.10 8.38
C VAL A 21 5.89 6.84 8.16
N SER A 22 4.94 6.70 9.09
CA SER A 22 3.64 7.36 8.98
C SER A 22 3.80 8.88 8.98
N GLU A 23 4.57 9.45 9.92
CA GLU A 23 4.83 10.88 10.00
C GLU A 23 5.53 11.40 8.73
N ALA A 24 6.53 10.70 8.21
CA ALA A 24 7.25 11.09 7.00
C ALA A 24 6.34 11.10 5.76
N VAL A 25 5.47 10.09 5.62
CA VAL A 25 4.51 10.03 4.52
C VAL A 25 3.46 11.14 4.64
N TYR A 26 2.94 11.40 5.85
CA TYR A 26 1.96 12.47 6.06
C TYR A 26 2.54 13.85 5.76
N GLU A 27 3.75 14.13 6.24
CA GLU A 27 4.45 15.40 6.01
C GLU A 27 4.74 15.60 4.52
N ALA A 28 5.23 14.56 3.83
CA ALA A 28 5.44 14.64 2.38
C ALA A 28 4.15 14.86 1.56
N ILE A 29 2.99 14.49 2.10
CA ILE A 29 1.68 14.78 1.50
C ILE A 29 1.18 16.19 1.89
N GLU A 30 1.37 16.62 3.13
CA GLU A 30 0.89 17.91 3.68
C GLU A 30 1.72 19.11 3.22
N ASP A 31 3.02 18.96 3.04
CA ASP A 31 3.94 20.04 2.63
C ASP A 31 3.64 20.58 1.23
N GLY A 32 2.68 19.97 0.51
CA GLY A 32 1.94 20.65 -0.55
C GLY A 32 2.74 20.91 -1.83
N GLU A 33 3.95 20.37 -1.93
CA GLU A 33 4.79 20.49 -3.12
C GLU A 33 4.30 19.59 -4.27
N ILE A 34 3.38 18.66 -3.97
CA ILE A 34 2.72 17.79 -4.94
C ILE A 34 1.21 17.72 -4.67
N ARG A 35 0.46 18.60 -5.35
CA ARG A 35 -0.99 18.43 -5.49
C ARG A 35 -1.26 17.18 -6.34
N TYR A 36 -2.35 16.46 -6.07
CA TYR A 36 -2.82 15.32 -6.87
C TYR A 36 -2.77 15.57 -8.39
N ASP A 37 -3.13 16.79 -8.80
CA ASP A 37 -3.09 17.29 -10.19
C ASP A 37 -1.69 17.23 -10.85
N GLY A 38 -0.62 17.19 -10.04
CA GLY A 38 0.77 17.10 -10.49
C GLY A 38 1.30 15.67 -10.63
N LEU A 39 0.62 14.69 -10.04
CA LEU A 39 1.00 13.26 -10.11
C LEU A 39 0.35 12.55 -11.29
N VAL A 40 -0.90 12.89 -11.59
CA VAL A 40 -1.68 12.22 -12.63
C VAL A 40 -2.40 13.24 -13.49
N THR A 41 -2.27 13.09 -14.80
CA THR A 41 -3.00 13.87 -15.80
C THR A 41 -3.85 12.95 -16.67
N PHE A 42 -5.08 13.36 -16.96
CA PHE A 42 -5.98 12.65 -17.87
C PHE A 42 -5.92 13.27 -19.25
N GLU A 43 -5.66 12.45 -20.26
CA GLU A 43 -5.87 12.85 -21.65
C GLU A 43 -7.32 12.61 -22.04
N LYS A 44 -7.92 13.58 -22.72
CA LYS A 44 -9.31 13.51 -23.17
C LYS A 44 -9.38 13.70 -24.68
N ASP A 45 -10.34 13.05 -25.32
CA ASP A 45 -10.66 13.31 -26.73
C ASP A 45 -11.49 14.61 -26.92
N GLU A 46 -11.83 14.92 -28.17
CA GLU A 46 -12.64 16.09 -28.54
C GLU A 46 -14.06 16.07 -27.91
N THR A 47 -14.53 14.90 -27.48
CA THR A 47 -15.83 14.71 -26.81
C THR A 47 -15.74 14.82 -25.29
N GLY A 48 -14.53 14.96 -24.74
CA GLY A 48 -14.26 15.05 -23.30
C GLY A 48 -14.12 13.69 -22.60
N GLN A 49 -14.09 12.57 -23.33
CA GLN A 49 -13.91 11.24 -22.77
C GLN A 49 -12.43 10.97 -22.48
N ILE A 50 -12.15 10.31 -21.35
CA ILE A 50 -10.77 9.98 -20.94
C ILE A 50 -10.24 8.86 -21.85
N THR A 51 -9.14 9.14 -22.55
CA THR A 51 -8.47 8.19 -23.46
C THR A 51 -7.20 7.59 -22.85
N ALA A 52 -6.53 8.33 -21.96
CA ALA A 52 -5.34 7.85 -21.28
C ALA A 52 -5.17 8.49 -19.90
N VAL A 53 -4.49 7.76 -19.02
CA VAL A 53 -4.03 8.24 -17.71
C VAL A 53 -2.51 8.31 -17.76
N ARG A 54 -1.95 9.50 -17.58
CA ARG A 54 -0.49 9.72 -17.57
C ARG A 54 -0.02 10.07 -16.19
N SER A 55 0.99 9.35 -15.73
CA SER A 55 1.59 9.52 -14.41
C SER A 55 2.91 10.27 -14.52
N ASN A 56 3.10 11.28 -13.68
CA ASN A 56 4.34 12.06 -13.61
C ASN A 56 5.40 11.30 -12.80
N MET A 57 6.14 10.43 -13.49
CA MET A 57 7.18 9.61 -12.85
C MET A 57 8.28 10.43 -12.18
N ALA A 58 8.59 11.63 -12.69
CA ALA A 58 9.58 12.50 -12.06
C ALA A 58 9.10 12.96 -10.68
N ALA A 59 7.82 13.35 -10.56
CA ALA A 59 7.22 13.72 -9.28
C ALA A 59 7.14 12.52 -8.31
N PHE A 60 6.81 11.33 -8.79
CA PHE A 60 6.83 10.11 -7.95
C PHE A 60 8.22 9.79 -7.42
N ASN A 61 9.24 9.84 -8.27
CA ASN A 61 10.61 9.54 -7.87
C ASN A 61 11.15 10.59 -6.89
N HIS A 62 10.80 11.87 -7.07
CA HIS A 62 11.15 12.92 -6.13
C HIS A 62 10.51 12.67 -4.77
N LEU A 63 9.19 12.45 -4.73
CA LEU A 63 8.45 12.14 -3.51
C LEU A 63 9.00 10.89 -2.80
N GLN A 64 9.35 9.86 -3.57
CA GLN A 64 9.98 8.66 -3.05
C GLN A 64 11.32 8.97 -2.38
N ALA A 65 12.17 9.79 -3.01
CA ALA A 65 13.46 10.17 -2.47
C ALA A 65 13.34 10.99 -1.18
N ASP A 66 12.41 11.95 -1.14
CA ASP A 66 12.19 12.81 0.04
C ASP A 66 11.69 12.01 1.25
N ILE A 67 10.73 11.11 1.01
CA ILE A 67 10.20 10.22 2.05
C ILE A 67 11.32 9.31 2.59
N LEU A 68 12.14 8.75 1.70
CA LEU A 68 13.26 7.90 2.10
C LEU A 68 14.30 8.64 2.92
N ASP A 69 14.70 9.85 2.50
CA ASP A 69 15.68 10.67 3.21
C ASP A 69 15.18 11.06 4.61
N THR A 70 13.91 11.45 4.70
CA THR A 70 13.26 11.79 5.97
C THR A 70 13.21 10.60 6.92
N ILE A 71 12.83 9.42 6.42
CA ILE A 71 12.79 8.18 7.21
C ILE A 71 14.18 7.81 7.73
N LEU A 72 15.20 7.81 6.86
CA LEU A 72 16.57 7.44 7.23
C LEU A 72 17.14 8.41 8.27
N THR A 73 16.96 9.71 8.07
CA THR A 73 17.40 10.76 9.01
C THR A 73 16.76 10.56 10.39
N ARG A 74 15.46 10.28 10.45
CA ARG A 74 14.75 10.06 11.72
C ARG A 74 15.12 8.74 12.39
N ILE A 75 15.43 7.70 11.63
CA ILE A 75 15.93 6.43 12.18
C ILE A 75 17.31 6.66 12.81
N ASP A 76 18.19 7.40 12.14
CA ASP A 76 19.55 7.68 12.63
C ASP A 76 19.54 8.49 13.93
N GLN A 77 18.66 9.49 14.05
CA GLN A 77 18.45 10.25 15.29
C GLN A 77 17.96 9.40 16.47
N VAL A 78 17.42 8.21 16.18
CA VAL A 78 16.79 7.33 17.15
C VAL A 78 17.65 6.09 17.45
N SER A 79 18.83 5.99 16.82
CA SER A 79 19.79 4.88 16.88
C SER A 79 20.12 4.42 18.31
N ALA A 80 20.37 5.33 19.25
CA ALA A 80 20.72 4.99 20.63
C ALA A 80 19.53 5.12 21.58
N ARG A 81 18.98 3.99 22.07
CA ARG A 81 17.88 3.99 23.05
C ARG A 81 18.12 3.08 24.23
N GLU A 82 17.52 3.44 25.36
CA GLU A 82 17.43 2.56 26.52
C GLU A 82 16.10 1.80 26.52
N LEU A 83 16.19 0.49 26.75
CA LEU A 83 15.08 -0.38 27.06
C LEU A 83 15.03 -0.59 28.58
N SER A 84 14.11 0.11 29.23
CA SER A 84 13.91 0.01 30.68
C SER A 84 12.91 -1.07 31.01
N ILE A 85 13.30 -2.10 31.76
CA ILE A 85 12.49 -3.29 32.06
C ILE A 85 12.48 -3.55 33.57
N PRO A 86 11.29 -3.72 34.20
CA PRO A 86 11.22 -4.16 35.59
C PRO A 86 11.84 -5.55 35.77
N VAL A 87 12.65 -5.74 36.81
CA VAL A 87 13.29 -7.03 37.13
C VAL A 87 12.25 -8.15 37.23
N GLY A 88 11.08 -7.87 37.80
CA GLY A 88 10.01 -8.84 37.91
C GLY A 88 9.55 -9.42 36.56
N THR A 89 9.58 -8.61 35.49
CA THR A 89 9.30 -9.08 34.11
C THR A 89 10.39 -10.02 33.58
N LEU A 90 11.64 -9.85 34.00
CA LEU A 90 12.76 -10.73 33.60
C LEU A 90 12.71 -12.10 34.27
N THR A 91 12.07 -12.21 35.44
CA THR A 91 11.95 -13.47 36.19
C THR A 91 11.04 -14.50 35.52
N GLY A 92 10.13 -14.07 34.64
CA GLY A 92 9.15 -14.93 33.97
C GLY A 92 7.93 -15.31 34.83
N PHE A 93 7.87 -14.89 36.10
CA PHE A 93 6.70 -15.13 36.95
C PHE A 93 5.61 -14.09 36.70
N SER A 94 4.40 -14.54 36.31
CA SER A 94 3.26 -13.68 35.98
C SER A 94 2.87 -12.72 37.11
N LEU A 95 2.99 -13.17 38.37
CA LEU A 95 2.67 -12.34 39.55
C LEU A 95 3.67 -11.20 39.78
N LEU A 96 4.89 -11.34 39.26
CA LEU A 96 5.96 -10.35 39.40
C LEU A 96 6.11 -9.48 38.15
N ALA A 97 5.38 -9.77 37.07
CA ALA A 97 5.41 -8.98 35.85
C ALA A 97 5.10 -7.50 36.14
N GLY A 98 5.93 -6.60 35.62
CA GLY A 98 5.78 -5.16 35.81
C GLY A 98 6.23 -4.63 37.18
N ARG A 99 6.64 -5.48 38.13
CA ARG A 99 7.05 -5.08 39.49
C ARG A 99 8.58 -5.07 39.68
N GLY A 100 9.00 -4.34 40.71
CA GLY A 100 10.40 -4.26 41.15
C GLY A 100 11.21 -3.16 40.47
N PRO A 101 12.51 -3.03 40.84
CA PRO A 101 13.42 -2.06 40.25
C PRO A 101 13.52 -2.22 38.73
N ARG A 102 13.77 -1.12 38.00
CA ARG A 102 13.95 -1.16 36.55
C ARG A 102 15.42 -1.27 36.20
N ILE A 103 15.73 -2.14 35.24
CA ILE A 103 17.05 -2.25 34.62
C ILE A 103 16.97 -1.61 33.23
N SER A 104 17.90 -0.71 32.92
CA SER A 104 18.07 -0.15 31.57
C SER A 104 19.06 -0.99 30.77
N VAL A 105 18.64 -1.40 29.58
CA VAL A 105 19.49 -2.07 28.58
C VAL A 105 19.69 -1.10 27.43
N ARG A 106 20.95 -0.71 27.18
CA ARG A 106 21.27 0.11 26.01
C ARG A 106 21.17 -0.75 24.75
N MET A 107 20.50 -0.22 23.73
CA MET A 107 20.44 -0.81 22.40
C MET A 107 20.79 0.24 21.35
N GLU A 108 21.46 -0.22 20.30
CA GLU A 108 21.81 0.58 19.12
C GLU A 108 21.07 -0.01 17.92
N SER A 109 20.48 0.83 17.07
CA SER A 109 19.79 0.38 15.87
C SER A 109 20.27 1.09 14.61
N VAL A 110 20.44 0.32 13.54
CA VAL A 110 20.75 0.81 12.19
C VAL A 110 19.73 0.25 11.21
N GLY A 111 19.26 1.07 10.28
CA GLY A 111 18.21 0.68 9.36
C GLY A 111 18.50 1.06 7.91
N SER A 112 17.77 0.41 7.01
CA SER A 112 17.63 0.79 5.62
C SER A 112 16.14 0.88 5.29
N SER A 113 15.82 1.69 4.29
CA SER A 113 14.45 1.87 3.81
C SER A 113 14.37 1.75 2.30
N GLU A 114 13.24 1.24 1.83
CA GLU A 114 12.85 1.18 0.43
C GLU A 114 11.40 1.67 0.32
N ALA A 115 11.08 2.40 -0.73
CA ALA A 115 9.75 2.94 -0.97
C ALA A 115 9.42 2.70 -2.45
N ASN A 116 8.20 2.28 -2.74
CA ASN A 116 7.78 1.95 -4.10
C ASN A 116 6.35 2.43 -4.34
N PHE A 117 6.13 3.13 -5.45
CA PHE A 117 4.80 3.47 -5.94
C PHE A 117 4.25 2.42 -6.90
N HIS A 118 2.99 2.05 -6.73
CA HIS A 118 2.26 1.14 -7.61
C HIS A 118 0.89 1.74 -7.96
N ASN A 119 0.48 1.55 -9.21
CA ASN A 119 -0.83 1.96 -9.72
C ASN A 119 -1.76 0.74 -9.83
N GLU A 120 -2.96 0.84 -9.25
CA GLU A 120 -3.99 -0.20 -9.31
C GLU A 120 -5.25 0.34 -9.99
N PHE A 121 -5.89 -0.47 -10.84
CA PHE A 121 -7.19 -0.17 -11.44
C PHE A 121 -8.19 -1.23 -10.99
N VAL A 122 -9.19 -0.82 -10.21
CA VAL A 122 -10.20 -1.70 -9.60
C VAL A 122 -11.58 -1.32 -10.12
N SER A 123 -12.45 -2.29 -10.42
CA SER A 123 -13.84 -1.98 -10.77
C SER A 123 -14.58 -1.35 -9.59
N ALA A 124 -15.29 -0.24 -9.83
CA ALA A 124 -16.05 0.49 -8.81
C ALA A 124 -17.56 0.55 -9.08
N GLY A 125 -18.03 -0.10 -10.14
CA GLY A 125 -19.45 -0.11 -10.54
C GLY A 125 -19.63 -0.25 -12.04
N ILE A 126 -20.87 -0.03 -12.50
CA ILE A 126 -21.23 -0.05 -13.92
C ILE A 126 -20.47 1.07 -14.63
N ASN A 127 -19.57 0.70 -15.56
CA ASN A 127 -18.70 1.61 -16.30
C ASN A 127 -17.88 2.56 -15.40
N GLN A 128 -17.45 2.07 -14.24
CA GLN A 128 -16.60 2.82 -13.32
C GLN A 128 -15.35 2.03 -12.98
N THR A 129 -14.20 2.68 -13.15
CA THR A 129 -12.89 2.14 -12.79
C THR A 129 -12.25 3.08 -11.78
N LYS A 130 -11.93 2.57 -10.60
CA LYS A 130 -11.20 3.26 -9.56
C LYS A 130 -9.70 3.07 -9.80
N HIS A 131 -9.00 4.16 -10.01
CA HIS A 131 -7.55 4.21 -10.11
C HIS A 131 -6.97 4.64 -8.76
N GLN A 132 -6.05 3.83 -8.23
CA GLN A 132 -5.40 4.06 -6.95
C GLN A 132 -3.89 4.12 -7.15
N ILE A 133 -3.25 5.01 -6.40
CA ILE A 133 -1.80 5.10 -6.29
C ILE A 133 -1.43 4.72 -4.87
N ILE A 134 -0.67 3.64 -4.76
CA ILE A 134 -0.29 3.02 -3.50
C ILE A 134 1.21 3.20 -3.32
N LEU A 135 1.60 3.75 -2.17
CA LEU A 135 2.98 3.81 -1.72
C LEU A 135 3.21 2.68 -0.72
N THR A 136 4.14 1.78 -1.01
CA THR A 136 4.63 0.78 -0.05
C THR A 136 6.01 1.17 0.43
N VAL A 137 6.18 1.27 1.74
CA VAL A 137 7.44 1.58 2.40
C VAL A 137 7.86 0.38 3.26
N ASP A 138 9.05 -0.12 2.97
CA ASP A 138 9.70 -1.22 3.68
C ASP A 138 10.92 -0.69 4.43
N VAL A 139 10.94 -0.88 5.74
CA VAL A 139 12.09 -0.51 6.59
C VAL A 139 12.62 -1.75 7.29
N SER A 140 13.90 -2.04 7.06
CA SER A 140 14.62 -3.11 7.74
C SER A 140 15.54 -2.53 8.79
N VAL A 141 15.45 -3.00 10.03
CA VAL A 141 16.26 -2.49 11.15
C VAL A 141 16.99 -3.64 11.84
N SER A 142 18.30 -3.47 12.00
CA SER A 142 19.14 -4.32 12.84
C SER A 142 19.34 -3.66 14.21
N ILE A 143 19.17 -4.45 15.26
CA ILE A 143 19.18 -4.00 16.66
C ILE A 143 20.31 -4.74 17.39
N LEU A 144 21.28 -3.98 17.87
CA LEU A 144 22.38 -4.47 18.70
C LEU A 144 22.00 -4.34 20.18
N LEU A 145 22.03 -5.48 20.87
CA LEU A 145 21.83 -5.58 22.31
C LEU A 145 23.12 -6.12 22.96
N PRO A 146 23.30 -5.98 24.28
CA PRO A 146 24.44 -6.57 24.97
C PRO A 146 24.50 -8.08 24.78
N GLY A 147 25.52 -8.53 24.04
CA GLY A 147 25.82 -9.95 23.83
C GLY A 147 25.05 -10.65 22.71
N PHE A 148 24.18 -9.96 21.94
CA PHE A 148 23.54 -10.52 20.75
C PHE A 148 22.87 -9.43 19.87
N THR A 149 22.52 -9.79 18.64
CA THR A 149 21.78 -8.94 17.70
C THR A 149 20.41 -9.54 17.39
N THR A 150 19.46 -8.69 17.00
CA THR A 150 18.18 -9.10 16.41
C THR A 150 17.82 -8.15 15.28
N ALA A 151 16.83 -8.50 14.45
CA ALA A 151 16.41 -7.67 13.32
C ALA A 151 14.89 -7.71 13.16
N THR A 152 14.33 -6.67 12.54
CA THR A 152 12.90 -6.56 12.25
C THR A 152 12.67 -5.82 10.95
N LYS A 153 11.63 -6.22 10.21
CA LYS A 153 11.16 -5.52 9.02
C LYS A 153 9.76 -4.97 9.29
N VAL A 154 9.57 -3.69 8.99
CA VAL A 154 8.28 -3.00 9.06
C VAL A 154 7.87 -2.66 7.63
N SER A 155 6.65 -3.02 7.26
CA SER A 155 6.06 -2.73 5.95
C SER A 155 4.77 -1.95 6.15
N ASN A 156 4.67 -0.79 5.51
CA ASN A 156 3.50 0.07 5.57
C ASN A 156 3.05 0.42 4.14
N SER A 157 1.75 0.34 3.89
CA SER A 157 1.15 0.73 2.61
C SER A 157 0.16 1.87 2.81
N PHE A 158 0.24 2.86 1.93
CA PHE A 158 -0.57 4.08 1.96
C PHE A 158 -1.22 4.30 0.60
N ILE A 159 -2.54 4.56 0.58
CA ILE A 159 -3.19 5.08 -0.61
C ILE A 159 -2.93 6.59 -0.61
N VAL A 160 -2.01 7.03 -1.46
CA VAL A 160 -1.62 8.44 -1.53
C VAL A 160 -2.54 9.25 -2.46
N ALA A 161 -3.22 8.55 -3.36
CA ALA A 161 -4.08 9.15 -4.36
C ALA A 161 -5.13 8.13 -4.84
N GLU A 162 -6.38 8.55 -4.99
CA GLU A 162 -7.46 7.77 -5.57
C GLU A 162 -8.38 8.64 -6.44
N THR A 163 -8.85 8.09 -7.57
CA THR A 163 -9.83 8.72 -8.46
C THR A 163 -10.75 7.69 -9.08
N VAL A 164 -12.02 8.06 -9.29
CA VAL A 164 -12.99 7.24 -10.01
C VAL A 164 -13.12 7.75 -11.45
N ILE A 165 -12.80 6.88 -12.39
CA ILE A 165 -12.93 7.12 -13.82
C ILE A 165 -14.29 6.58 -14.25
N VAL A 166 -15.17 7.46 -14.72
CA VAL A 166 -16.49 7.10 -15.24
C VAL A 166 -16.39 6.99 -16.77
N GLY A 167 -16.63 5.80 -17.30
CA GLY A 167 -16.72 5.53 -18.73
C GLY A 167 -18.14 5.73 -19.26
N ALA A 168 -18.28 5.80 -20.59
CA ALA A 168 -19.58 5.80 -21.24
C ALA A 168 -20.32 4.48 -20.96
N VAL A 169 -21.62 4.56 -20.66
CA VAL A 169 -22.49 3.37 -20.66
C VAL A 169 -22.74 3.00 -22.12
N PRO A 170 -22.44 1.77 -22.58
CA PRO A 170 -22.75 1.39 -23.95
C PRO A 170 -24.25 1.53 -24.19
N ASP A 171 -24.64 2.35 -25.17
CA ASP A 171 -25.99 2.34 -25.67
C ASP A 171 -26.18 1.03 -26.45
N THR A 172 -27.02 0.14 -25.93
CA THR A 172 -27.61 -1.03 -26.61
C THR A 172 -26.82 -2.35 -26.59
N TYR A 173 -27.35 -3.33 -25.86
CA TYR A 173 -27.24 -4.76 -26.19
C TYR A 173 -28.59 -5.24 -26.74
N THR A 174 -28.72 -5.30 -28.06
CA THR A 174 -29.71 -6.16 -28.73
C THR A 174 -29.06 -6.73 -29.98
N TYR A 175 -28.42 -7.89 -29.83
CA TYR A 175 -28.20 -8.79 -30.94
C TYR A 175 -29.42 -9.73 -31.01
N PHE A 176 -30.40 -9.37 -31.84
CA PHE A 176 -31.33 -10.38 -32.32
C PHE A 176 -30.59 -11.16 -33.41
N ALA A 177 -30.12 -12.36 -33.08
CA ALA A 177 -29.83 -13.34 -34.11
C ALA A 177 -31.18 -13.65 -34.77
N THR A 178 -31.48 -13.01 -35.90
CA THR A 178 -32.43 -13.59 -36.83
C THR A 178 -31.74 -14.84 -37.35
N GLU A 179 -32.10 -16.02 -36.83
CA GLU A 179 -31.80 -17.27 -37.52
C GLU A 179 -32.57 -17.23 -38.85
N PRO A 180 -31.90 -17.14 -40.00
CA PRO A 180 -32.55 -17.42 -41.27
C PRO A 180 -32.44 -18.93 -41.44
N ASP A 181 -33.53 -19.68 -41.18
CA ASP A 181 -33.86 -20.92 -41.88
C ASP A 181 -34.98 -21.70 -41.15
N THR A 182 -36.22 -21.23 -41.26
CA THR A 182 -37.41 -22.08 -41.14
C THR A 182 -38.49 -21.62 -42.13
N TYR A 183 -38.15 -21.54 -43.42
CA TYR A 183 -39.13 -21.36 -44.50
C TYR A 183 -39.12 -22.49 -45.54
N LEU A 184 -38.44 -23.61 -45.27
CA LEU A 184 -38.34 -24.75 -46.20
C LEU A 184 -39.09 -26.01 -45.76
N GLU A 185 -39.75 -26.03 -44.59
CA GLU A 185 -40.55 -27.18 -44.16
C GLU A 185 -42.00 -27.11 -44.68
N ASP A 186 -42.62 -25.94 -44.79
CA ASP A 186 -44.02 -25.82 -45.24
C ASP A 186 -44.22 -26.04 -46.76
N THR A 187 -43.16 -25.98 -47.57
CA THR A 187 -43.28 -26.22 -49.03
C THR A 187 -43.25 -27.69 -49.43
N LYS A 188 -42.87 -28.60 -48.52
CA LYS A 188 -42.85 -30.05 -48.81
C LYS A 188 -44.24 -30.69 -48.64
N ASP A 189 -45.05 -30.21 -47.72
CA ASP A 189 -46.41 -30.73 -47.50
C ASP A 189 -47.42 -30.29 -48.59
N TYR A 190 -47.14 -29.19 -49.29
CA TYR A 190 -47.95 -28.75 -50.44
C TYR A 190 -47.63 -29.48 -51.75
N ILE A 191 -46.43 -30.06 -51.90
CA ILE A 191 -46.03 -30.79 -53.11
C ILE A 191 -46.43 -32.27 -53.05
N LEU A 192 -46.63 -32.84 -51.85
CA LEU A 192 -46.96 -34.26 -51.67
C LEU A 192 -48.47 -34.57 -51.58
N ASN A 193 -49.35 -33.56 -51.59
CA ASN A 193 -50.81 -33.73 -51.60
C ASN A 193 -51.50 -33.20 -52.87
N GLY A 194 -50.72 -32.96 -53.93
CA GLY A 194 -51.20 -32.45 -55.21
C GLY A 194 -50.92 -33.40 -56.39
N SER A 195 -51.35 -34.65 -56.32
CA SER A 195 -51.60 -35.58 -57.44
C SER A 195 -52.38 -36.81 -56.95
#